data_AF-A0AAV4U862-F1
#
_entry.id   AF-A0AAV4U862-F1
#
_cell.length_a   1.000
_cell.length_b   1.000
_cell.length_c   1.000
_cell.angle_alpha   90.00
_cell.angle_beta   90.00
_cell.angle_gamma   90.00
#
_symmetry.space_group_name_H-M   'P 1'
#
loop_
_entity.id
_entity.type
_entity.pdbx_description
1 polymer ?
#
loop_
_entity_poly.entity_id
_entity_poly.type
_entity_poly.pdbx_seq_one_letter_code
_entity_poly.pdbx_strand_id
1 'polypeptide(L)'
;MDFDSIHLWSNSTIVISWIHCVPKELKTFICNQVSKIQELSSCDQWHHVASDENLESILYRGQFPEEQCKNHLWWYGPEFFQGSRYMEGISE
;
A
#
# COMPACT_ATOMS: atom_id res chain seq x y z
N MET A 1 -19.45 0.44 12.63
CA MET A 1 -18.24 -0.38 12.78
C MET A 1 -17.13 0.62 12.67
N ASP A 2 -16.56 1.00 13.81
CA ASP A 2 -15.56 2.06 13.87
C ASP A 2 -14.20 1.37 13.88
N PHE A 3 -13.32 1.81 12.99
CA PHE A 3 -11.94 1.33 12.92
C PHE A 3 -11.05 2.30 13.70
N ASP A 4 -10.20 1.78 14.58
CA ASP A 4 -9.27 2.60 15.37
C ASP A 4 -8.23 3.30 14.47
N SER A 5 -7.81 2.63 13.39
CA SER A 5 -6.95 3.20 12.35
C SER A 5 -7.19 2.52 10.99
N ILE A 6 -6.90 3.25 9.91
CA ILE A 6 -6.95 2.74 8.54
C ILE A 6 -5.60 3.03 7.88
N HIS A 7 -4.99 1.98 7.33
CA HIS A 7 -3.73 2.01 6.60
C HIS A 7 -3.97 1.50 5.17
N LEU A 8 -3.28 2.09 4.20
CA LEU A 8 -3.42 1.87 2.76
C LEU A 8 -2.04 1.62 2.17
N TRP A 9 -1.94 0.72 1.19
CA TRP A 9 -0.64 0.33 0.61
C TRP A 9 -0.62 0.39 -0.91
N SER A 10 0.51 0.81 -1.46
CA SER A 10 0.81 0.69 -2.89
C SER A 10 2.24 0.21 -3.09
N ASN A 11 2.45 -0.63 -4.09
CA ASN A 11 3.79 -1.04 -4.50
C ASN A 11 4.44 -0.11 -5.53
N SER A 12 3.75 0.99 -5.88
CA SER A 12 4.25 1.98 -6.81
C SER A 12 4.82 3.16 -6.04
N THR A 13 6.14 3.21 -5.92
CA THR A 13 6.85 4.33 -5.27
C THR A 13 6.47 5.67 -5.87
N ILE A 14 6.22 5.74 -7.18
CA ILE A 14 5.80 6.98 -7.83
C ILE A 14 4.37 7.40 -7.44
N VAL A 15 3.47 6.45 -7.24
CA VAL A 15 2.11 6.74 -6.74
C VAL A 15 2.19 7.26 -5.31
N ILE A 16 2.97 6.61 -4.44
CA ILE A 16 3.22 7.08 -3.07
C ILE A 16 3.77 8.50 -3.10
N SER A 17 4.82 8.78 -3.89
CA SER A 17 5.37 10.13 -4.02
C SER A 17 4.33 11.15 -4.47
N TRP A 18 3.48 10.82 -5.46
CA TRP A 18 2.42 11.73 -5.91
C TRP A 18 1.38 12.01 -4.82
N ILE A 19 1.01 11.02 -4.02
CA ILE A 19 0.07 11.19 -2.91
C ILE A 19 0.62 12.17 -1.86
N HIS A 20 1.93 12.22 -1.64
CA HIS A 20 2.55 13.18 -0.74
C HIS A 20 2.82 14.56 -1.36
N CYS A 21 2.64 14.73 -2.68
CA CYS A 21 2.83 16.01 -3.35
C CYS A 21 1.57 16.89 -3.31
N VAL A 22 1.76 18.19 -3.58
CA VAL A 22 0.63 19.09 -3.83
C VAL A 22 0.07 18.83 -5.23
N PRO A 23 -1.22 18.46 -5.40
CA PRO A 23 -1.75 17.98 -6.68
C PRO A 23 -1.57 18.96 -7.85
N LYS A 24 -1.63 20.27 -7.57
CA LYS A 24 -1.51 21.35 -8.57
C LYS A 24 -0.17 21.36 -9.33
N GLU A 25 0.84 20.69 -8.81
CA GLU A 25 2.18 20.60 -9.42
C GLU A 25 2.27 19.42 -10.42
N LEU A 26 1.25 18.55 -10.43
CA LEU A 26 1.20 17.35 -11.26
C LEU A 26 0.44 17.60 -12.56
N LYS A 27 0.68 16.76 -13.58
CA LYS A 27 -0.09 16.78 -14.84
C LYS A 27 -1.57 16.61 -14.54
N THR A 28 -2.45 17.29 -15.30
CA THR A 28 -3.91 17.36 -15.06
C THR A 28 -4.56 16.03 -14.69
N PHE A 29 -4.25 14.96 -15.41
CA PHE A 29 -4.81 13.64 -15.11
C PHE A 29 -4.39 13.13 -13.71
N ILE A 30 -3.11 13.21 -13.39
CA ILE A 30 -2.58 12.78 -12.09
C ILE A 30 -3.08 13.70 -10.97
N CYS A 31 -3.08 15.01 -11.19
CA CYS A 31 -3.64 16.00 -10.27
C CYS A 31 -5.07 15.62 -9.85
N ASN A 32 -5.96 15.36 -10.82
CA ASN A 32 -7.35 14.99 -10.52
C ASN A 32 -7.47 13.70 -9.71
N GLN A 33 -6.64 12.69 -9.98
CA GLN A 33 -6.65 11.43 -9.23
C GLN A 33 -6.12 11.61 -7.81
N VAL A 34 -4.99 12.29 -7.66
CA VAL A 34 -4.36 12.54 -6.35
C VAL A 34 -5.25 13.42 -5.48
N SER A 35 -5.86 14.48 -6.03
CA SER A 35 -6.83 15.30 -5.30
C SER A 35 -7.97 14.45 -4.73
N LYS A 36 -8.51 13.52 -5.53
CA LYS A 36 -9.57 12.63 -5.06
C LYS A 36 -9.10 11.65 -3.99
N ILE A 37 -7.87 11.15 -4.08
CA ILE A 37 -7.29 10.31 -3.04
C ILE A 37 -7.14 11.10 -1.73
N GLN A 38 -6.61 12.32 -1.81
CA GLN A 38 -6.41 13.22 -0.65
C GLN A 38 -7.74 13.72 -0.04
N GLU A 39 -8.83 13.75 -0.82
CA GLU A 39 -10.19 14.03 -0.31
C GLU A 39 -10.77 12.85 0.50
N LEU A 40 -10.41 11.62 0.13
CA LEU A 40 -10.96 10.39 0.72
C LEU A 40 -10.10 9.80 1.84
N SER A 41 -8.83 10.20 1.93
CA SER A 41 -7.84 9.66 2.87
C SER A 41 -6.74 10.67 3.15
N SER A 42 -6.16 10.62 4.36
CA SER A 42 -4.95 11.36 4.68
C SER A 42 -3.73 10.72 4.01
N CYS A 43 -2.77 11.54 3.57
CA CYS A 43 -1.52 11.07 2.99
C CYS A 43 -0.75 10.15 3.94
N ASP A 44 -0.83 10.37 5.26
CA ASP A 44 -0.14 9.56 6.28
C ASP A 44 -0.70 8.14 6.41
N GLN A 45 -1.87 7.88 5.81
CA GLN A 45 -2.45 6.55 5.75
C GLN A 45 -1.81 5.69 4.67
N TRP A 46 -1.09 6.30 3.71
CA TRP A 46 -0.52 5.59 2.56
C TRP A 46 0.93 5.18 2.80
N HIS A 47 1.21 3.89 2.55
CA HIS A 47 2.51 3.28 2.78
C HIS A 47 2.98 2.55 1.53
N HIS A 48 4.30 2.50 1.34
CA HIS A 48 4.89 1.66 0.31
C HIS A 48 4.96 0.19 0.78
N VAL A 49 4.66 -0.75 -0.10
CA VAL A 49 4.93 -2.18 0.07
C VAL A 49 5.79 -2.69 -1.08
N ALA A 50 6.80 -3.50 -0.80
CA ALA A 50 7.63 -4.06 -1.86
C ALA A 50 6.79 -4.92 -2.82
N SER A 51 7.14 -4.94 -4.10
CA SER A 51 6.31 -5.62 -5.12
C SER A 51 6.19 -7.13 -4.90
N ASP A 52 7.21 -7.75 -4.32
CA ASP A 52 7.26 -9.15 -3.91
C ASP A 52 6.44 -9.44 -2.63
N GLU A 53 6.17 -8.42 -1.82
CA GLU A 53 5.34 -8.48 -0.62
C GLU A 53 3.89 -8.04 -0.88
N ASN A 54 3.62 -7.41 -2.03
CA ASN A 54 2.26 -7.01 -2.40
C ASN A 54 1.43 -8.23 -2.81
N LEU A 55 0.30 -8.44 -2.13
CA LEU A 55 -0.66 -9.52 -2.43
C LEU A 55 -1.12 -9.52 -3.89
N GLU A 56 -1.23 -8.33 -4.51
CA GLU A 56 -1.59 -8.21 -5.92
C GLU A 56 -0.58 -8.89 -6.84
N SER A 57 0.71 -8.90 -6.47
CA SER A 57 1.73 -9.57 -7.28
C SER A 57 1.52 -11.08 -7.37
N ILE A 58 1.05 -11.71 -6.29
CA ILE A 58 0.70 -13.13 -6.25
C ILE A 58 -0.49 -13.38 -7.20
N LEU A 59 -1.49 -12.50 -7.17
CA LEU A 59 -2.65 -12.59 -8.04
C LEU A 59 -2.28 -12.46 -9.52
N TYR A 60 -1.46 -11.47 -9.88
CA TYR A 60 -1.14 -11.18 -11.27
C TYR A 60 -0.12 -12.14 -11.90
N ARG A 61 0.83 -12.67 -11.11
CA ARG A 61 1.81 -13.65 -11.61
C ARG A 61 1.18 -15.02 -11.85
N GLY A 62 0.10 -15.31 -11.13
CA GLY A 62 -0.46 -16.65 -11.04
C GLY A 62 0.44 -17.57 -10.21
N GLN A 63 -0.19 -18.48 -9.47
CA GLN A 63 0.49 -19.56 -8.76
C GLN A 63 -0.27 -20.86 -8.99
N PHE A 64 0.45 -21.98 -8.98
CA PHE A 64 -0.22 -23.27 -9.00
C PHE A 64 -1.01 -23.47 -7.71
N PRO A 65 -2.16 -24.17 -7.72
CA PRO A 65 -2.96 -24.39 -6.53
C PRO A 65 -2.16 -25.00 -5.36
N GLU A 66 -1.22 -25.90 -5.65
CA GLU A 66 -0.37 -26.52 -4.62
C GLU A 66 0.60 -25.53 -3.95
N GLU A 67 1.05 -24.52 -4.69
CA GLU A 67 1.93 -23.45 -4.20
C GLU A 67 1.12 -22.43 -3.39
N GLN A 68 -0.07 -22.07 -3.87
CA GLN A 68 -0.98 -21.15 -3.20
C GLN A 68 -1.39 -21.65 -1.80
N CYS A 69 -1.65 -22.95 -1.66
CA CYS A 69 -1.95 -23.58 -0.37
C CYS A 69 -0.81 -23.41 0.67
N LYS A 70 0.43 -23.20 0.20
CA LYS A 70 1.62 -23.04 1.05
C LYS A 70 2.11 -21.59 1.12
N ASN A 71 1.49 -20.68 0.40
CA ASN A 71 1.92 -19.29 0.31
C ASN A 71 1.53 -18.53 1.58
N HIS A 72 2.49 -18.38 2.48
CA HIS A 72 2.28 -17.66 3.75
C HIS A 72 1.86 -16.20 3.53
N LEU A 73 2.48 -15.53 2.57
CA LEU A 73 2.18 -14.14 2.25
C LEU A 73 0.72 -13.97 1.82
N TRP A 74 0.15 -14.91 1.06
CA TRP A 74 -1.26 -14.87 0.66
C TRP A 74 -2.23 -15.01 1.84
N TRP A 75 -1.96 -15.94 2.75
CA TRP A 75 -2.89 -16.25 3.84
C TRP A 75 -2.75 -15.33 5.05
N TYR A 76 -1.55 -14.85 5.32
CA TYR A 76 -1.23 -14.11 6.54
C TYR A 76 -0.75 -12.68 6.29
N GLY A 77 -0.60 -12.30 5.02
CA GLY A 77 -0.04 -11.00 4.63
C GLY A 77 1.46 -10.87 4.96
N PRO A 78 2.05 -9.71 4.62
CA PRO A 78 3.40 -9.35 5.03
C PRO A 78 3.57 -9.36 6.55
N GLU A 79 4.78 -9.68 7.02
CA GLU A 79 5.09 -9.76 8.45
C GLU A 79 4.81 -8.45 9.20
N PHE A 80 4.96 -7.30 8.51
CA PHE A 80 4.68 -6.01 9.12
C PHE A 80 3.19 -5.78 9.46
N PHE A 81 2.25 -6.55 8.89
CA PHE A 81 0.85 -6.53 9.32
C PHE A 81 0.62 -7.21 10.67
N GLN A 82 1.57 -8.03 11.14
CA GLN A 82 1.39 -8.92 12.28
C GLN A 82 1.76 -8.28 13.63
N GLY A 83 1.96 -6.95 13.67
CA GLY A 83 1.71 -6.17 14.88
C GLY A 83 2.88 -5.90 15.84
N SER A 84 4.13 -5.78 15.38
CA SER A 84 5.20 -5.25 16.29
C SER A 84 6.29 -4.36 15.68
N ARG A 85 6.46 -4.31 14.35
CA ARG A 85 7.62 -3.63 13.74
C ARG A 85 7.36 -2.22 13.20
N TYR A 86 6.11 -1.78 13.08
CA TYR A 86 5.79 -0.48 12.48
C TYR A 86 6.24 0.74 13.30
N MET A 87 6.53 0.57 14.60
CA MET A 87 6.99 1.66 15.47
C MET A 87 8.48 1.98 15.35
N GLU A 88 9.27 1.13 14.67
CA GLU A 88 10.72 1.32 14.53
C GLU A 88 11.12 2.07 13.25
N GLY A 89 10.22 2.18 12.26
CA GLY A 89 10.52 2.74 10.93
C GLY A 89 10.18 4.23 10.75
N ILE A 90 9.68 4.91 11.78
CA ILE A 90 9.25 6.33 11.72
C ILE A 90 10.28 7.25 12.41
N SER A 91 11.42 6.70 12.83
CA SER A 91 12.54 7.46 13.39
C SER A 91 13.75 7.41 12.47
N GLU A 92 13.67 8.02 11.29
CA GLU A 92 14.82 8.60 10.56
C GLU A 92 14.36 9.54 9.43
#